data_AF-A0A2J6TWH2-F1
#
_entry.id   AF-A0A2J6TWH2-F1
#
_cell.length_a   1.000
_cell.length_b   1.000
_cell.length_c   1.000
_cell.angle_alpha   90.00
_cell.angle_beta   90.00
_cell.angle_gamma   90.00
#
_symmetry.space_group_name_H-M   'P 1'
#
loop_
_entity.id
_entity.type
_entity.pdbx_description
1 polymer ?
#
loop_
_entity_poly.entity_id
_entity_poly.type
_entity_poly.pdbx_seq_one_letter_code
_entity_poly.pdbx_strand_id
1 'polypeptide(L)'
;MYSATEDKWHPFPATLDTGTLDNWICESSLATLALGERIQTSEAIFIDFGGKTVKSTEMVEIPWCAAQGNRKLRTSKFRIANKCAPFDVVLGSHLLLNEEGILKFDKTVWVLAKKNATEEEKEYMKREREKAVEESKRLAQRKVNQTSNTASGQRSVGQAPGRK
;
A
#
# COMPACT_ATOMS: atom_id res chain seq x y z
N MET A 1 -15.02 5.08 -11.85
CA MET A 1 -14.73 6.54 -11.75
C MET A 1 -15.96 7.30 -12.21
N TYR A 2 -16.20 8.49 -11.67
CA TYR A 2 -17.43 9.25 -11.94
C TYR A 2 -17.21 10.30 -13.03
N SER A 3 -18.10 10.33 -14.01
CA SER A 3 -18.23 11.42 -14.99
C SER A 3 -19.32 12.37 -14.51
N ALA A 4 -18.95 13.64 -14.30
CA ALA A 4 -19.92 14.66 -13.90
C ALA A 4 -20.80 15.11 -15.07
N THR A 5 -20.30 15.04 -16.30
CA THR A 5 -21.05 15.43 -17.50
C THR A 5 -22.15 14.44 -17.85
N GLU A 6 -21.89 13.15 -17.64
CA GLU A 6 -22.87 12.07 -17.89
C GLU A 6 -23.67 11.69 -16.63
N ASP A 7 -23.34 12.27 -15.48
CA ASP A 7 -23.86 11.88 -14.16
C ASP A 7 -23.80 10.36 -13.92
N LYS A 8 -22.65 9.75 -14.25
CA LYS A 8 -22.54 8.29 -14.33
C LYS A 8 -21.19 7.76 -13.85
N TRP A 9 -21.24 6.54 -13.30
CA TRP A 9 -20.07 5.74 -12.95
C TRP A 9 -19.59 4.89 -14.13
N HIS A 10 -18.33 5.06 -14.50
CA HIS A 10 -17.65 4.28 -15.53
C HIS A 10 -16.66 3.30 -14.88
N PRO A 11 -16.74 2.00 -15.21
CA PRO A 11 -15.77 1.02 -14.72
C PRO A 11 -14.47 1.13 -15.52
N PHE A 12 -13.33 1.11 -14.81
CA PHE A 12 -12.01 1.01 -15.41
C PHE A 12 -11.20 -0.08 -14.70
N PRO A 13 -10.51 -0.96 -15.45
CA PRO A 13 -9.42 -1.76 -14.91
C PRO A 13 -8.38 -0.86 -14.24
N ALA A 14 -8.05 -1.16 -12.99
CA ALA A 14 -7.03 -0.43 -12.25
C ALA A 14 -5.95 -1.40 -11.78
N THR A 15 -4.69 -1.04 -12.04
CA THR A 15 -3.53 -1.77 -11.54
C THR A 15 -2.98 -1.05 -10.32
N LEU A 16 -2.70 -1.78 -9.25
CA LEU A 16 -1.97 -1.24 -8.12
C LEU A 16 -0.47 -1.42 -8.37
N ASP A 17 0.27 -0.30 -8.38
CA ASP A 17 1.71 -0.29 -8.56
C ASP A 17 2.38 0.45 -7.41
N THR A 18 3.04 -0.31 -6.53
CA THR A 18 3.79 0.23 -5.39
C THR A 18 5.11 0.90 -5.79
N GLY A 19 5.58 0.69 -7.02
CA GLY A 19 6.83 1.25 -7.54
C GLY A 19 6.70 2.69 -8.02
N THR A 20 5.48 3.18 -8.27
CA THR A 20 5.20 4.58 -8.60
C THR A 20 4.51 5.28 -7.44
N LEU A 21 4.89 6.53 -7.17
CA LEU A 21 4.29 7.33 -6.10
C LEU A 21 2.91 7.85 -6.51
N ASP A 22 2.83 8.44 -7.70
CA ASP A 22 1.64 9.10 -8.21
C ASP A 22 0.66 8.10 -8.83
N ASN A 23 -0.62 8.44 -8.82
CA ASN A 23 -1.62 7.72 -9.61
C ASN A 23 -1.57 8.19 -11.07
N TRP A 24 -1.93 7.31 -11.99
CA TRP A 24 -1.96 7.62 -13.42
C TRP A 24 -3.28 7.20 -14.05
N ILE A 25 -3.72 7.97 -15.03
CA ILE A 25 -4.84 7.61 -15.90
C ILE A 25 -4.42 7.83 -17.35
N CYS A 26 -4.76 6.89 -18.23
CA CYS A 26 -4.53 7.08 -19.66
C CYS A 26 -5.50 8.12 -20.22
N GLU A 27 -5.01 8.97 -21.12
CA GLU A 27 -5.80 9.98 -21.83
C GLU A 27 -7.07 9.41 -22.49
N SER A 28 -7.01 8.18 -23.04
CA SER A 28 -8.18 7.52 -23.64
C SER A 28 -9.27 7.21 -22.61
N SER A 29 -8.88 6.73 -21.43
CA SER A 29 -9.77 6.49 -20.29
C SER A 29 -10.34 7.81 -19.76
N LEU A 30 -9.50 8.86 -19.65
CA LEU A 30 -9.92 10.18 -19.21
C LEU A 30 -10.93 10.83 -20.16
N ALA A 31 -10.78 10.64 -21.48
CA ALA A 31 -11.72 11.16 -22.48
C ALA A 31 -13.15 10.65 -22.25
N THR A 32 -13.31 9.44 -21.70
CA THR A 32 -14.62 8.86 -21.36
C THR A 32 -15.28 9.55 -20.17
N LEU A 33 -14.51 10.25 -19.33
CA LEU A 33 -15.02 10.92 -18.14
C LEU A 33 -15.41 12.38 -18.39
N ALA A 34 -14.96 12.97 -19.51
CA ALA A 34 -15.18 14.37 -19.90
C ALA A 34 -14.86 15.38 -18.77
N LEU A 35 -13.76 15.14 -18.06
CA LEU A 35 -13.29 15.98 -16.94
C LEU A 35 -12.33 17.10 -17.38
N GLY A 36 -12.45 17.59 -18.62
CA GLY A 36 -11.50 18.55 -19.21
C GLY A 36 -11.28 19.81 -18.36
N GLU A 37 -12.34 20.34 -17.74
CA GLU A 37 -12.28 21.53 -16.87
C GLU A 37 -11.56 21.30 -15.53
N ARG A 38 -11.32 20.03 -15.16
CA ARG A 38 -10.63 19.65 -13.91
C ARG A 38 -9.15 19.35 -14.13
N ILE A 39 -8.66 19.46 -15.37
CA ILE A 39 -7.25 19.28 -15.69
C ILE A 39 -6.48 20.49 -15.17
N GLN A 40 -5.42 20.22 -14.42
CA GLN A 40 -4.53 21.20 -13.83
C GLN A 40 -3.12 20.99 -14.37
N THR A 41 -2.45 22.07 -14.73
CA THR A 41 -1.02 22.03 -15.06
C THR A 41 -0.23 21.71 -13.80
N SER A 42 0.54 20.63 -13.85
CA SER A 42 1.46 20.22 -12.80
C SER A 42 2.60 19.44 -13.43
N GLU A 43 3.77 20.05 -13.46
CA GLU A 43 4.96 19.39 -14.02
C GLU A 43 5.58 18.42 -13.01
N ALA A 44 6.00 17.26 -13.51
CA ALA A 44 6.90 16.36 -12.80
C ALA A 44 7.75 15.57 -13.78
N ILE A 45 8.90 15.15 -13.26
CA ILE A 45 9.91 14.39 -13.98
C ILE A 45 10.12 13.08 -13.22
N PHE A 46 10.01 11.98 -13.94
CA PHE A 46 10.19 10.62 -13.43
C PHE A 46 11.34 9.95 -14.17
N ILE A 47 11.89 8.90 -13.57
CA ILE A 47 12.90 8.04 -14.18
C ILE A 47 12.32 6.63 -14.22
N ASP A 48 12.28 6.01 -15.39
CA ASP A 48 11.82 4.63 -15.54
C ASP A 48 12.88 3.61 -15.11
N PHE A 49 12.52 2.32 -15.10
CA PHE A 49 13.45 1.23 -14.76
C PHE A 49 14.67 1.14 -15.70
N GLY A 50 14.57 1.68 -16.92
CA GLY A 50 15.67 1.77 -17.88
C GLY A 50 16.53 3.03 -17.74
N GLY A 51 16.25 3.88 -16.75
CA GLY A 51 16.96 5.15 -16.54
C GLY A 51 16.51 6.29 -17.46
N LYS A 52 15.44 6.11 -18.24
CA LYS A 52 14.94 7.16 -19.14
C LYS A 52 14.05 8.13 -18.39
N THR A 53 14.17 9.40 -18.76
CA THR A 53 13.34 10.47 -18.22
C THR A 53 11.95 10.45 -18.83
N VAL A 54 10.92 10.47 -17.98
CA VAL A 54 9.51 10.61 -18.36
C VAL A 54 8.99 11.93 -17.79
N LYS A 55 8.45 12.79 -18.64
CA LYS A 55 7.83 14.06 -18.22
C LYS A 55 6.31 13.92 -18.19
N SER A 56 5.70 14.40 -17.12
CA SER A 56 4.25 14.63 -17.02
C SER A 56 4.00 16.11 -16.79
N THR A 57 3.03 16.69 -17.47
CA THR A 57 2.71 18.14 -17.38
C THR A 57 1.35 18.41 -16.76
N GLU A 58 0.50 17.41 -16.66
CA GLU A 58 -0.90 17.58 -16.30
C GLU A 58 -1.33 16.55 -15.26
N MET A 59 -2.31 16.96 -14.46
CA MET A 59 -3.04 16.09 -13.53
C MET A 59 -4.51 16.41 -13.57
N VAL A 60 -5.33 15.46 -13.13
CA VAL A 60 -6.78 15.62 -12.98
C VAL A 60 -7.23 15.03 -11.66
N GLU A 61 -8.17 15.69 -11.00
CA GLU A 61 -8.80 15.19 -9.78
C GLU A 61 -10.08 14.42 -10.13
N ILE A 62 -10.11 13.13 -9.76
CA ILE A 62 -11.17 12.21 -10.17
C ILE A 62 -11.87 11.61 -8.95
N PRO A 63 -13.20 11.73 -8.83
CA PRO A 63 -13.98 10.96 -7.87
C PRO A 63 -14.07 9.50 -8.31
N TRP A 64 -13.75 8.57 -7.40
CA TRP A 64 -13.73 7.15 -7.68
C TRP A 64 -14.22 6.32 -6.48
N CYS A 65 -14.67 5.09 -6.75
CA CYS A 65 -14.99 4.10 -5.74
C CYS A 65 -14.69 2.69 -6.30
N ALA A 66 -14.54 1.70 -5.42
CA ALA A 66 -14.40 0.32 -5.85
C ALA A 66 -15.70 -0.20 -6.46
N ALA A 67 -15.59 -0.90 -7.59
CA ALA A 67 -16.74 -1.48 -8.28
C ALA A 67 -17.45 -2.56 -7.44
N GLN A 68 -16.70 -3.30 -6.62
CA GLN A 68 -17.21 -4.36 -5.74
C GLN A 68 -16.85 -4.06 -4.28
N GLY A 69 -17.85 -4.14 -3.39
CA GLY A 69 -17.67 -3.95 -1.94
C GLY A 69 -18.04 -2.55 -1.46
N ASN A 70 -17.26 -2.02 -0.50
CA ASN A 70 -17.55 -0.75 0.15
C ASN A 70 -17.36 0.42 -0.84
N ARG A 71 -18.48 1.03 -1.26
CA ARG A 71 -18.53 2.18 -2.18
C ARG A 71 -18.11 3.49 -1.51
N LYS A 72 -17.12 3.46 -0.61
CA LYS A 72 -16.55 4.68 -0.02
C LYS A 72 -16.03 5.53 -1.17
N LEU A 73 -16.70 6.66 -1.38
CA LEU A 73 -16.30 7.67 -2.34
C LEU A 73 -14.94 8.20 -1.94
N ARG A 74 -14.05 8.27 -2.93
CA ARG A 74 -12.72 8.84 -2.83
C ARG A 74 -12.54 9.87 -3.91
N THR A 75 -11.64 10.80 -3.66
CA THR A 75 -11.22 11.79 -4.63
C THR A 75 -9.71 11.82 -4.59
N SER A 76 -9.08 11.50 -5.72
CA SER A 76 -7.62 11.43 -5.80
C SER A 76 -7.15 12.12 -7.09
N LYS A 77 -5.90 12.58 -7.06
CA LYS A 77 -5.23 13.18 -8.22
C LYS A 77 -4.55 12.11 -9.05
N PHE A 78 -4.69 12.20 -10.36
CA PHE A 78 -4.09 11.31 -11.35
C PHE A 78 -3.28 12.13 -12.35
N ARG A 79 -2.02 11.74 -12.57
CA ARG A 79 -1.21 12.18 -13.70
C ARG A 79 -1.82 11.65 -15.00
N ILE A 80 -1.77 12.46 -16.06
CA ILE A 80 -2.31 12.06 -17.36
C ILE A 80 -1.19 11.41 -18.17
N ALA A 81 -1.32 10.11 -18.42
CA ALA A 81 -0.44 9.37 -19.32
C ALA A 81 -0.89 9.53 -20.77
N ASN A 82 0.04 9.34 -21.71
CA ASN A 82 -0.26 9.40 -23.14
C ASN A 82 -1.37 8.41 -23.53
N LYS A 83 -2.06 8.71 -24.64
CA LYS A 83 -3.14 7.86 -25.19
C LYS A 83 -2.74 6.41 -25.50
N CYS A 84 -1.45 6.13 -25.66
CA CYS A 84 -0.93 4.80 -26.00
C CYS A 84 -0.42 4.03 -24.78
N ALA A 85 -0.70 4.50 -23.55
CA ALA A 85 -0.30 3.80 -22.35
C ALA A 85 -0.94 2.40 -22.29
N PRO A 86 -0.21 1.36 -21.84
CA PRO A 86 -0.71 -0.01 -21.79
C PRO A 86 -1.65 -0.29 -20.60
N PHE A 87 -2.21 0.75 -19.99
CA PHE A 87 -3.08 0.68 -18.81
C PHE A 87 -4.17 1.73 -18.91
N ASP A 88 -5.31 1.47 -18.26
CA ASP A 88 -6.36 2.48 -18.10
C ASP A 88 -6.09 3.36 -16.89
N VAL A 89 -5.87 2.73 -15.73
CA VAL A 89 -5.61 3.39 -14.45
C VAL A 89 -4.49 2.66 -13.70
N VAL A 90 -3.55 3.44 -13.15
CA VAL A 90 -2.57 2.99 -12.17
C VAL A 90 -2.82 3.71 -10.85
N LEU A 91 -2.90 2.92 -9.78
CA LEU A 91 -3.01 3.36 -8.41
C LEU A 91 -1.60 3.29 -7.82
N GLY A 92 -1.01 4.45 -7.51
CA GLY A 92 0.33 4.55 -6.97
C GLY A 92 0.37 4.27 -5.47
N SER A 93 1.59 4.18 -4.93
CA SER A 93 1.83 3.90 -3.53
C SER A 93 1.30 4.99 -2.59
N HIS A 94 1.10 6.22 -3.07
CA HIS A 94 0.49 7.30 -2.28
C HIS A 94 -0.89 6.91 -1.74
N LEU A 95 -1.68 6.15 -2.51
CA LEU A 95 -2.99 5.66 -2.05
C LEU A 95 -2.88 4.65 -0.91
N LEU A 96 -1.81 3.87 -0.86
CA LEU A 96 -1.55 2.93 0.22
C LEU A 96 -1.10 3.66 1.49
N LEU A 97 -0.23 4.65 1.33
CA LEU A 97 0.37 5.38 2.45
C LEU A 97 -0.62 6.34 3.12
N ASN A 98 -1.54 6.95 2.35
CA ASN A 98 -2.38 8.04 2.83
C ASN A 98 -3.89 7.71 2.94
N GLU A 99 -4.42 6.72 2.21
CA GLU A 99 -5.87 6.45 2.17
C GLU A 99 -6.30 5.15 2.91
N GLU A 100 -5.56 4.76 3.95
CA GLU A 100 -5.84 3.59 4.83
C GLU A 100 -5.86 2.25 4.08
N GLY A 101 -5.10 2.16 2.98
CA GLY A 101 -4.98 0.96 2.19
C GLY A 101 -4.12 -0.11 2.86
N ILE A 102 -4.67 -1.29 3.12
CA ILE A 102 -3.87 -2.43 3.59
C ILE A 102 -3.64 -3.39 2.42
N LEU A 103 -2.38 -3.75 2.17
CA LEU A 103 -2.05 -4.86 1.28
C LEU A 103 -2.23 -6.17 2.03
N LYS A 104 -3.00 -7.09 1.46
CA LYS A 104 -2.99 -8.46 1.94
C LYS A 104 -1.63 -9.09 1.57
N PHE A 105 -0.93 -9.71 2.52
CA PHE A 105 0.42 -10.25 2.24
C PHE A 105 0.40 -11.59 1.50
N ASP A 106 -0.71 -12.33 1.53
CA ASP A 106 -0.87 -13.63 0.87
C ASP A 106 -1.41 -13.53 -0.56
N LYS A 107 -1.94 -12.37 -0.95
CA LYS A 107 -2.44 -12.07 -2.31
C LYS A 107 -2.29 -10.58 -2.57
N THR A 108 -1.93 -10.17 -3.79
CA THR A 108 -1.90 -8.74 -4.21
C THR A 108 -3.33 -8.17 -4.30
N VAL A 109 -4.00 -8.04 -3.16
CA VAL A 109 -5.36 -7.55 -3.01
C VAL A 109 -5.30 -6.34 -2.10
N TRP A 110 -5.89 -5.25 -2.60
CA TRP A 110 -6.00 -4.01 -1.86
C TRP A 110 -7.24 -4.04 -0.95
N VAL A 111 -7.02 -3.90 0.36
CA VAL A 111 -8.10 -3.78 1.34
C VAL A 111 -8.44 -2.31 1.52
N LEU A 112 -9.61 -1.94 1.01
CA LEU A 112 -10.08 -0.55 0.94
C LEU A 112 -10.90 -0.10 2.14
N ALA A 113 -11.31 -1.00 3.01
CA ALA A 113 -12.10 -0.65 4.18
C ALA A 113 -11.95 -1.69 5.29
N LYS A 114 -11.89 -1.19 6.52
CA LYS A 114 -12.18 -1.99 7.69
C LYS A 114 -13.69 -2.23 7.74
N LYS A 115 -14.10 -3.49 7.72
CA LYS A 115 -15.50 -3.84 8.03
C LYS A 115 -15.71 -3.83 9.54
N ASN A 116 -16.95 -3.56 9.96
CA ASN A 116 -17.35 -3.83 11.34
C ASN A 116 -17.35 -5.34 11.55
N ALA A 117 -16.65 -5.79 12.59
CA ALA A 117 -16.61 -7.19 12.96
C ALA A 117 -17.97 -7.60 13.54
N THR A 118 -18.46 -8.77 13.15
CA THR A 118 -19.58 -9.42 13.84
C THR A 118 -19.15 -9.85 15.25
N GLU A 119 -20.08 -10.15 16.15
CA GLU A 119 -19.73 -10.64 17.50
C GLU A 119 -18.87 -11.91 17.45
N GLU A 120 -19.19 -12.85 16.55
CA GLU A 120 -18.38 -14.05 16.32
C GLU A 120 -16.93 -13.72 15.88
N GLU A 121 -16.77 -12.73 15.01
CA GLU A 121 -15.46 -12.27 14.55
C GLU A 121 -14.70 -11.53 15.64
N LYS A 122 -15.39 -10.79 16.51
CA LYS A 122 -14.78 -10.14 17.68
C LYS A 122 -14.25 -11.18 18.66
N GLU A 123 -15.01 -12.23 18.94
CA GLU A 123 -14.58 -13.34 19.81
C GLU A 123 -13.40 -14.11 19.19
N TYR A 124 -13.43 -14.35 17.88
CA TYR A 124 -12.31 -14.94 17.16
C TYR A 124 -11.05 -14.07 17.28
N MET A 125 -11.15 -12.76 16.97
CA MET A 125 -10.02 -11.85 17.08
C MET A 125 -9.47 -11.73 18.50
N LYS A 126 -10.34 -11.80 19.52
CA LYS A 126 -9.93 -11.83 20.93
C LYS A 126 -9.08 -13.06 21.24
N ARG A 127 -9.53 -14.26 20.83
CA ARG A 127 -8.78 -15.51 21.02
C ARG A 127 -7.43 -15.49 20.32
N GLU A 128 -7.37 -15.02 19.08
CA GLU A 128 -6.10 -14.91 18.34
C GLU A 128 -5.15 -13.89 18.98
N ARG A 129 -5.67 -12.77 19.50
CA ARG A 129 -4.87 -11.79 20.22
C ARG A 129 -4.25 -12.37 21.49
N GLU A 130 -5.00 -13.17 22.25
CA GLU A 130 -4.51 -13.85 23.45
C GLU A 130 -3.38 -14.82 23.11
N LYS A 131 -3.55 -15.63 22.05
CA LYS A 131 -2.49 -16.53 21.56
C LYS A 131 -1.23 -15.78 21.15
N ALA A 132 -1.36 -14.69 20.39
CA ALA A 132 -0.23 -13.89 19.93
C ALA A 132 0.55 -13.26 21.10
N VAL A 133 -0.15 -12.80 22.15
CA VAL A 133 0.48 -12.28 23.37
C VAL A 133 1.27 -13.38 24.09
N GLU A 134 0.70 -14.58 24.19
CA GLU A 134 1.37 -15.73 24.83
C GLU A 134 2.61 -16.19 24.04
N GLU A 135 2.51 -16.25 22.71
CA GLU A 135 3.63 -16.58 21.84
C GLU A 135 4.75 -15.54 21.92
N SER A 136 4.40 -14.24 21.94
CA SER A 136 5.35 -13.14 22.12
C SER A 136 6.10 -13.23 23.46
N LYS A 137 5.39 -13.54 24.56
CA LYS A 137 6.00 -13.78 25.87
C LYS A 137 6.97 -14.96 25.85
N ARG A 138 6.60 -16.08 25.19
CA ARG A 138 7.48 -17.25 25.03
C ARG A 138 8.74 -16.93 24.22
N LEU A 139 8.61 -16.16 23.14
CA LEU A 139 9.74 -15.71 22.32
C LEU A 139 10.67 -14.79 23.12
N ALA A 140 10.13 -13.87 23.92
CA ALA A 140 10.92 -12.99 24.79
C ALA A 140 11.71 -13.80 25.84
N GLN A 141 11.07 -14.78 26.51
CA GLN A 141 11.76 -15.67 27.45
C GLN A 141 12.86 -16.51 26.79
N ARG A 142 12.64 -17.00 25.56
CA ARG A 142 13.69 -17.70 24.79
C ARG A 142 14.88 -16.80 24.51
N LYS A 143 14.66 -15.53 24.13
CA LYS A 143 15.74 -14.55 23.90
C LYS A 143 16.53 -14.26 25.18
N VAL A 144 15.85 -14.14 26.33
CA VAL A 144 16.50 -13.93 27.64
C VAL A 144 17.35 -15.15 28.02
N ASN A 145 16.84 -16.37 27.82
CA ASN A 145 17.58 -17.60 28.13
C ASN A 145 18.79 -17.82 27.18
N GLN A 146 18.68 -17.41 25.91
CA GLN A 146 19.81 -17.45 24.98
C GLN A 146 20.90 -16.43 25.34
N THR A 147 20.52 -15.21 25.73
CA THR A 147 21.50 -14.18 26.15
C THR A 147 22.21 -14.55 27.46
N SER A 148 21.53 -15.21 28.40
CA SER A 148 22.14 -15.67 29.66
C SER A 148 23.03 -16.92 29.50
N ASN A 149 22.73 -17.82 28.55
CA ASN A 149 23.65 -18.91 28.18
C ASN A 149 24.91 -18.41 27.44
N THR A 150 24.81 -17.32 26.69
CA THR A 150 25.98 -16.73 25.99
C THR A 150 26.89 -15.99 26.98
N ALA A 151 26.32 -15.34 28.01
CA ALA A 151 27.08 -14.66 29.07
C ALA A 151 27.76 -15.61 30.07
N SER A 152 27.22 -16.81 30.28
CA SER A 152 27.82 -17.82 31.17
C SER A 152 28.94 -18.64 30.50
N GLY A 153 28.97 -18.70 29.17
CA GLY A 153 30.06 -19.34 28.40
C GLY A 153 31.39 -18.58 28.37
N GLN A 154 31.43 -17.32 28.84
CA GLN A 154 32.67 -16.51 28.89
C GLN A 154 33.40 -16.52 30.24
N ARG A 155 32.90 -17.23 31.27
CA ARG A 155 33.55 -17.27 32.60
C ARG A 155 34.44 -18.49 32.87
N SER A 156 34.63 -19.39 31.89
CA SER A 156 35.42 -20.61 32.06
C SER A 156 36.66 -20.69 31.17
N VAL A 157 37.46 -19.61 31.11
CA VAL A 157 38.89 -19.72 30.73
C VAL A 157 39.69 -19.18 31.91
N GLY A 158 39.97 -20.09 32.83
CA GLY A 158 40.75 -19.85 34.04
C GLY A 158 42.21 -19.52 33.73
N GLN A 159 42.70 -18.57 34.52
CA GLN A 159 44.10 -18.30 34.89
C GLN A 159 45.11 -19.38 34.48
N ALA A 160 46.06 -19.01 33.62
CA ALA A 160 47.35 -19.68 33.54
C ALA A 160 48.30 -19.07 34.61
N PRO A 161 49.02 -19.88 35.39
CA PRO A 161 49.90 -19.40 36.44
C PRO A 161 51.21 -18.88 35.84
N GLY A 162 51.70 -17.76 36.39
CA GLY A 162 52.98 -17.18 36.01
C GLY A 162 54.15 -18.13 36.24
N ARG A 163 55.16 -18.02 35.37
CA ARG A 163 56.50 -18.53 35.62
C ARG A 163 57.52 -17.42 35.34
N LYS A 164 58.22 -17.10 36.43
CA LYS A 164 59.57 -16.54 36.64
C LYS A 164 60.27 -15.89 35.46
#